data_AF-A0A9C9G3N2-F1
#
_entry.id   AF-A0A9C9G3N2-F1
#
_cell.length_a   1.000
_cell.length_b   1.000
_cell.length_c   1.000
_cell.angle_alpha   90.00
_cell.angle_beta   90.00
_cell.angle_gamma   90.00
#
_symmetry.space_group_name_H-M   'P 1'
#
loop_
_entity.id
_entity.type
_entity.pdbx_description
1 polymer ?
#
loop_
_entity_poly.entity_id
_entity_poly.type
_entity_poly.pdbx_seq_one_letter_code
_entity_poly.pdbx_strand_id
1 'polypeptide(L)'
;MRYLFPPLQPYVNHTLAVNERHTLHIEECGKPSGLPVLFLHGGPGAACVPDQRRYFNPEQYRIILFDQRGCGRSTPHAELQQNTTDDLIADIEMIRKHLGIDKWVLFGGSWGSTLALVYAQTYPGRVLGMILRGIF
;
A
#
# COMPACT_ATOMS: atom_id res chain seq x y z
N MET A 1 -24.98 1.19 9.81
CA MET A 1 -23.73 1.88 9.42
C MET A 1 -22.58 1.02 9.94
N ARG A 2 -21.69 0.48 9.09
CA ARG A 2 -20.52 -0.27 9.59
C ARG A 2 -19.43 0.72 9.95
N TYR A 3 -19.02 0.72 11.21
CA TYR A 3 -17.95 1.54 11.73
C TYR A 3 -16.59 0.95 11.37
N LEU A 4 -15.54 1.78 11.43
CA LEU A 4 -14.14 1.34 11.41
C LEU A 4 -13.90 0.34 12.55
N PHE A 5 -13.02 -0.65 12.33
CA PHE A 5 -12.53 -1.51 13.40
C PHE A 5 -11.82 -0.69 14.51
N PRO A 6 -11.62 -1.23 15.72
CA PRO A 6 -10.86 -0.52 16.76
C PRO A 6 -9.47 -0.07 16.27
N PRO A 7 -8.91 1.02 16.82
CA PRO A 7 -7.56 1.46 16.50
C PRO A 7 -6.52 0.35 16.75
N LEU A 8 -5.51 0.29 15.88
CA LEU A 8 -4.41 -0.66 15.97
C LEU A 8 -3.10 -0.04 15.52
N GLN A 9 -2.00 -0.55 16.07
CA GLN A 9 -0.64 -0.18 15.70
C GLN A 9 -0.01 -1.23 14.78
N PRO A 10 0.95 -0.84 13.94
CA PRO A 10 1.74 -1.80 13.19
C PRO A 10 2.51 -2.68 14.15
N TYR A 11 2.54 -3.98 13.87
CA TYR A 11 3.40 -4.91 14.60
C TYR A 11 4.84 -4.86 14.06
N VAL A 12 5.02 -4.46 12.80
CA VAL A 12 6.33 -4.20 12.18
C VAL A 12 6.25 -2.97 11.26
N ASN A 13 7.32 -2.19 11.25
CA ASN A 13 7.58 -1.16 10.23
C ASN A 13 8.83 -1.56 9.45
N HIS A 14 8.81 -1.33 8.14
CA HIS A 14 9.96 -1.55 7.26
C HIS A 14 10.38 -0.27 6.58
N THR A 15 11.67 -0.21 6.28
CA THR A 15 12.30 0.82 5.46
C THR A 15 12.92 0.12 4.26
N LEU A 16 12.41 0.39 3.06
CA LEU A 16 12.82 -0.32 1.84
C LEU A 16 13.41 0.67 0.83
N ALA A 17 14.72 0.61 0.61
CA ALA A 17 15.35 1.30 -0.51
C ALA A 17 14.90 0.67 -1.83
N VAL A 18 14.21 1.44 -2.66
CA VAL A 18 13.69 0.98 -3.97
C VAL A 18 14.57 1.39 -5.14
N ASN A 19 15.44 2.38 -4.93
CA ASN A 19 16.58 2.70 -5.77
C ASN A 19 17.58 3.54 -4.96
N GLU A 20 18.59 4.11 -5.62
CA GLU A 20 19.61 4.96 -4.98
C GLU A 20 19.05 6.22 -4.30
N ARG A 21 17.86 6.67 -4.71
CA ARG A 21 17.25 7.93 -4.26
C ARG A 21 16.14 7.70 -3.24
N HIS A 22 15.24 6.77 -3.52
CA HIS A 22 13.97 6.60 -2.82
C HIS A 22 14.01 5.46 -1.82
N THR A 23 13.53 5.76 -0.63
CA THR A 23 13.33 4.79 0.44
C THR A 23 11.89 4.88 0.93
N LEU A 24 11.19 3.75 0.92
CA LEU A 24 9.78 3.67 1.28
C LEU A 24 9.59 3.26 2.74
N HIS A 25 8.65 3.93 3.40
CA HIS A 25 8.10 3.50 4.69
C HIS A 25 6.93 2.53 4.47
N ILE A 26 6.98 1.38 5.12
CA ILE A 26 5.97 0.32 5.00
C ILE A 26 5.53 -0.09 6.41
N GLU A 27 4.25 -0.37 6.58
CA GLU A 27 3.67 -0.87 7.82
C GLU A 27 3.00 -2.22 7.59
N GLU A 28 3.15 -3.11 8.57
CA GLU A 28 2.35 -4.32 8.67
C GLU A 28 1.49 -4.28 9.93
N CYS A 29 0.18 -4.42 9.75
CA CYS A 29 -0.83 -4.40 10.81
C CYS A 29 -1.72 -5.65 10.72
N GLY A 30 -2.54 -5.87 11.77
CA GLY A 30 -3.47 -7.01 11.81
C GLY A 30 -2.76 -8.34 12.07
N LYS A 31 -3.27 -9.42 11.48
CA LYS A 31 -2.80 -10.79 11.71
C LYS A 31 -1.69 -11.15 10.72
N PRO A 32 -0.45 -11.45 11.15
CA PRO A 32 0.65 -11.79 10.25
C PRO A 32 0.37 -12.98 9.31
N SER A 33 -0.42 -13.95 9.77
CA SER A 33 -0.85 -15.11 8.98
C SER A 33 -2.19 -14.91 8.26
N GLY A 34 -2.72 -13.68 8.25
CA GLY A 34 -4.00 -13.33 7.65
C GLY A 34 -3.91 -13.19 6.13
N LEU A 35 -5.07 -12.96 5.50
CA LEU A 35 -5.17 -12.65 4.07
C LEU A 35 -4.43 -11.32 3.79
N PRO A 36 -3.38 -11.29 2.95
CA PRO A 36 -2.65 -10.07 2.66
C PRO A 36 -3.52 -9.09 1.85
N VAL A 37 -3.59 -7.86 2.33
CA VAL A 37 -4.21 -6.72 1.65
C VAL A 37 -3.26 -5.55 1.60
N LEU A 38 -3.07 -4.99 0.40
CA LEU A 38 -2.31 -3.77 0.19
C LEU A 38 -3.27 -2.58 0.12
N PHE A 39 -3.07 -1.62 1.03
CA PHE A 39 -3.75 -0.34 0.98
C PHE A 39 -2.96 0.65 0.11
N LEU A 40 -3.61 1.20 -0.90
CA LEU A 40 -3.08 2.20 -1.82
C LEU A 40 -3.74 3.55 -1.53
N HIS A 41 -2.99 4.46 -0.90
CA HIS A 41 -3.50 5.79 -0.58
C HIS A 41 -3.71 6.66 -1.83
N GLY A 42 -4.60 7.64 -1.71
CA GLY A 42 -4.94 8.61 -2.75
C GLY A 42 -3.99 9.82 -2.79
N GLY A 43 -4.45 10.89 -3.44
CA GLY A 43 -3.69 12.12 -3.66
C GLY A 43 -3.56 12.42 -5.17
N PRO A 44 -2.42 12.07 -5.83
CA PRO A 44 -1.24 11.39 -5.29
C PRO A 44 -0.50 12.21 -4.21
N GLY A 45 0.37 11.55 -3.43
CA GLY A 45 1.21 12.22 -2.41
C GLY A 45 0.54 12.51 -1.06
N ALA A 46 -0.64 11.95 -0.76
CA ALA A 46 -1.34 12.19 0.51
C ALA A 46 -0.81 11.38 1.70
N ALA A 47 -0.04 10.31 1.44
CA ALA A 47 0.44 9.32 2.41
C ALA A 47 -0.65 8.53 3.15
N CYS A 48 -0.22 7.55 3.93
CA CYS A 48 -1.11 6.77 4.79
C CYS A 48 -1.38 7.47 6.13
N VAL A 49 -2.58 7.24 6.68
CA VAL A 49 -2.98 7.71 8.03
C VAL A 49 -3.50 6.54 8.88
N PRO A 50 -3.38 6.60 10.22
CA PRO A 50 -3.71 5.46 11.10
C PRO A 50 -5.10 4.87 10.92
N ASP A 51 -6.10 5.69 10.56
CA ASP A 51 -7.47 5.22 10.36
C ASP A 51 -7.63 4.24 9.20
N GLN A 52 -6.72 4.26 8.22
CA GLN A 52 -6.78 3.37 7.06
C GLN A 52 -6.47 1.90 7.44
N ARG A 53 -5.76 1.68 8.55
CA ARG A 53 -5.56 0.34 9.13
C ARG A 53 -6.88 -0.29 9.56
N ARG A 54 -7.88 0.54 9.88
CA ARG A 54 -9.14 0.14 10.52
C ARG A 54 -10.24 -0.22 9.52
N TYR A 55 -9.95 -0.21 8.21
CA TYR A 55 -10.89 -0.68 7.20
C TYR A 55 -11.01 -2.21 7.14
N PHE A 56 -10.02 -2.92 7.69
CA PHE A 56 -9.92 -4.37 7.57
C PHE A 56 -10.06 -5.03 8.94
N ASN A 57 -10.65 -6.22 8.97
CA ASN A 57 -10.74 -7.00 10.20
C ASN A 57 -9.33 -7.46 10.63
N PRO A 58 -8.79 -7.00 11.77
CA PRO A 58 -7.41 -7.30 12.16
C PRO A 58 -7.18 -8.78 12.48
N GLU A 59 -8.24 -9.54 12.79
CA GLU A 59 -8.14 -10.98 13.07
C GLU A 59 -8.10 -11.84 11.80
N GLN A 60 -8.35 -11.24 10.63
CA GLN A 60 -8.43 -11.95 9.35
C GLN A 60 -7.41 -11.48 8.33
N TYR A 61 -7.04 -10.20 8.35
CA TYR A 61 -6.16 -9.61 7.34
C TYR A 61 -4.75 -9.37 7.88
N ARG A 62 -3.75 -9.67 7.04
CA ARG A 62 -2.41 -9.07 7.10
C ARG A 62 -2.50 -7.77 6.32
N ILE A 63 -2.43 -6.63 6.99
CA ILE A 63 -2.72 -5.33 6.39
C ILE A 63 -1.38 -4.64 6.10
N ILE A 64 -1.14 -4.35 4.83
CA ILE A 64 0.08 -3.68 4.35
C ILE A 64 -0.30 -2.25 3.94
N LEU A 65 0.37 -1.28 4.53
CA LEU A 65 0.30 0.12 4.13
C LEU A 65 1.71 0.57 3.74
N PHE A 66 1.83 1.47 2.79
CA PHE A 66 3.10 2.14 2.51
C PHE A 66 2.86 3.57 2.08
N ASP A 67 3.82 4.44 2.40
CA ASP A 67 3.81 5.80 1.89
C ASP A 67 4.49 5.79 0.51
N GLN A 68 3.81 6.25 -0.53
CA GLN A 68 4.39 6.33 -1.89
C GLN A 68 5.57 7.31 -1.92
N ARG A 69 6.40 7.25 -2.98
CA ARG A 69 7.58 8.11 -3.15
C ARG A 69 7.23 9.58 -2.93
N GLY A 70 8.10 10.30 -2.22
CA GLY A 70 7.96 11.75 -2.02
C GLY A 70 6.91 12.18 -0.98
N CYS A 71 6.25 11.27 -0.26
CA CYS A 71 5.23 11.66 0.71
C CYS A 71 5.30 10.89 2.04
N GLY A 72 4.62 11.43 3.05
CA GLY A 72 4.51 10.81 4.37
C GLY A 72 5.89 10.63 5.00
N ARG A 73 6.20 9.38 5.35
CA ARG A 73 7.48 8.98 5.95
C ARG A 73 8.48 8.43 4.93
N SER A 74 8.08 8.26 3.67
CA SER A 74 8.99 7.89 2.60
C SER A 74 9.92 9.06 2.26
N THR A 75 11.17 8.75 1.96
CA THR A 75 12.22 9.75 1.73
C THR A 75 12.80 9.65 0.31
N PRO A 76 13.22 10.78 -0.28
CA PRO A 76 13.17 12.13 0.26
C PRO A 76 11.75 12.72 0.17
N HIS A 77 11.37 13.53 1.17
CA HIS A 77 10.06 14.20 1.17
C HIS A 77 9.96 15.20 0.00
N ALA A 78 8.80 15.24 -0.66
CA ALA A 78 8.48 16.06 -1.82
C ALA A 78 9.39 15.87 -3.05
N GLU A 79 10.11 14.76 -3.13
CA GLU A 79 10.93 14.43 -4.31
C GLU A 79 10.07 13.99 -5.50
N LEU A 80 10.33 14.60 -6.65
CA LEU A 80 9.59 14.37 -7.90
C LEU A 80 10.43 13.59 -8.92
N GLN A 81 11.75 13.59 -8.80
CA GLN A 81 12.61 12.79 -9.68
C GLN A 81 12.36 11.32 -9.42
N GLN A 82 12.17 10.53 -10.50
CA GLN A 82 11.86 9.10 -10.40
C GLN A 82 10.61 8.88 -9.53
N ASN A 83 9.56 9.66 -9.76
CA ASN A 83 8.28 9.54 -9.07
C ASN A 83 7.14 9.51 -10.10
N THR A 84 7.15 8.47 -10.92
CA THR A 84 6.17 8.22 -11.98
C THR A 84 5.23 7.07 -11.62
N THR A 85 4.14 6.89 -12.36
CA THR A 85 3.26 5.72 -12.16
C THR A 85 4.06 4.42 -12.27
N ASP A 86 4.91 4.28 -13.29
CA ASP A 86 5.69 3.05 -13.52
C ASP A 86 6.66 2.78 -12.37
N ASP A 87 7.27 3.83 -11.82
CA ASP A 87 8.09 3.75 -10.61
C ASP A 87 7.30 3.16 -9.42
N LEU A 88 6.09 3.68 -9.17
CA LEU A 88 5.25 3.22 -8.07
C LEU A 88 4.74 1.79 -8.29
N ILE A 89 4.51 1.38 -9.54
CA ILE A 89 4.16 0.00 -9.89
C ILE A 89 5.33 -0.95 -9.62
N ALA A 90 6.56 -0.55 -9.95
CA ALA A 90 7.75 -1.31 -9.61
C ALA A 90 7.95 -1.43 -8.10
N ASP A 91 7.72 -0.34 -7.35
CA ASP A 91 7.79 -0.32 -5.89
C ASP A 91 6.83 -1.32 -5.26
N ILE A 92 5.58 -1.37 -5.74
CA ILE A 92 4.59 -2.32 -5.23
C ILE A 92 5.08 -3.76 -5.41
N GLU A 93 5.72 -4.11 -6.54
CA GLU A 93 6.34 -5.43 -6.71
C GLU A 93 7.54 -5.66 -5.78
N MET A 94 8.37 -4.64 -5.54
CA MET A 94 9.49 -4.74 -4.61
C MET A 94 8.99 -4.99 -3.19
N ILE A 95 7.95 -4.28 -2.75
CA ILE A 95 7.29 -4.48 -1.45
C ILE A 95 6.74 -5.91 -1.36
N ARG A 96 6.01 -6.36 -2.39
CA ARG A 96 5.41 -7.71 -2.41
C ARG A 96 6.48 -8.80 -2.21
N LYS A 97 7.59 -8.69 -2.95
CA LYS A 97 8.72 -9.62 -2.86
C LYS A 97 9.43 -9.54 -1.53
N HIS A 98 9.71 -8.34 -1.03
CA HIS A 98 10.35 -8.09 0.26
C HIS A 98 9.56 -8.73 1.41
N LEU A 99 8.23 -8.64 1.38
CA LEU A 99 7.34 -9.19 2.41
C LEU A 99 7.01 -10.68 2.22
N GLY A 100 7.53 -11.32 1.17
CA GLY A 100 7.29 -12.74 0.86
C GLY A 100 5.84 -13.08 0.52
N ILE A 101 5.09 -12.14 -0.07
CA ILE A 101 3.66 -12.31 -0.40
C ILE A 101 3.54 -12.84 -1.83
N ASP A 102 2.88 -13.98 -2.06
CA ASP A 102 2.68 -14.47 -3.44
C ASP A 102 1.62 -13.65 -4.20
N LYS A 103 0.45 -13.48 -3.58
CA LYS A 103 -0.69 -12.70 -4.10
C LYS A 103 -1.37 -11.95 -2.97
N TRP A 104 -2.05 -10.85 -3.28
CA TRP A 104 -2.77 -10.03 -2.30
C TRP A 104 -4.05 -9.41 -2.86
N VAL A 105 -4.90 -8.94 -1.96
CA VAL A 105 -6.02 -8.07 -2.30
C VAL A 105 -5.49 -6.64 -2.44
N LEU A 106 -5.94 -5.90 -3.45
CA LEU A 106 -5.68 -4.47 -3.57
C LEU A 106 -6.87 -3.69 -3.03
N PHE A 107 -6.61 -2.73 -2.15
CA PHE A 107 -7.59 -1.75 -1.71
C PHE A 107 -7.12 -0.36 -2.11
N GLY A 108 -7.89 0.35 -2.94
CA GLY A 108 -7.49 1.65 -3.46
C GLY A 108 -8.66 2.60 -3.65
N GLY A 109 -8.50 3.86 -3.26
CA GLY A 109 -9.50 4.89 -3.50
C GLY A 109 -8.93 6.19 -4.06
N SER A 110 -9.71 6.89 -4.89
CA SER A 110 -9.22 8.05 -5.67
C SER A 110 -8.00 7.65 -6.51
N TRP A 111 -6.89 8.40 -6.47
CA TRP A 111 -5.61 8.00 -7.08
C TRP A 111 -5.18 6.56 -6.73
N GLY A 112 -5.46 6.09 -5.51
CA GLY A 112 -5.17 4.71 -5.12
C GLY A 112 -5.94 3.67 -5.95
N SER A 113 -7.10 4.04 -6.49
CA SER A 113 -7.86 3.18 -7.41
C SER A 113 -7.21 3.13 -8.80
N THR A 114 -6.73 4.27 -9.32
CA THR A 114 -5.92 4.34 -10.54
C THR A 114 -4.67 3.47 -10.40
N LEU A 115 -3.92 3.63 -9.30
CA LEU A 115 -2.71 2.84 -9.04
C LEU A 115 -3.00 1.34 -8.90
N ALA A 116 -4.12 0.98 -8.26
CA ALA A 116 -4.57 -0.42 -8.15
C ALA A 116 -4.90 -1.03 -9.52
N LEU A 117 -5.58 -0.27 -10.39
CA LEU A 117 -5.93 -0.71 -11.75
C LEU A 117 -4.68 -0.92 -12.61
N VAL A 118 -3.75 0.05 -12.61
CA VAL A 118 -2.50 -0.07 -13.35
C VAL A 118 -1.69 -1.28 -12.85
N TYR A 119 -1.56 -1.45 -11.52
CA TYR A 119 -0.85 -2.61 -10.98
C TYR A 119 -1.49 -3.94 -11.36
N ALA A 120 -2.81 -4.04 -11.28
CA ALA A 120 -3.54 -5.26 -11.63
C ALA A 120 -3.44 -5.59 -13.14
N GLN A 121 -3.40 -4.58 -14.00
CA GLN A 121 -3.19 -4.75 -15.44
C GLN A 121 -1.76 -5.20 -15.76
N THR A 122 -0.76 -4.68 -15.05
CA THR A 122 0.65 -5.06 -15.23
C THR A 122 0.96 -6.44 -14.65
N TYR A 123 0.37 -6.79 -13.49
CA TYR A 123 0.65 -8.02 -12.76
C TYR A 123 -0.61 -8.81 -12.38
N PRO A 124 -1.44 -9.25 -13.35
CA PRO A 124 -2.73 -9.88 -13.06
C PRO A 124 -2.60 -11.15 -12.21
N GLY A 125 -1.51 -11.91 -12.38
CA GLY A 125 -1.23 -13.12 -11.61
C GLY A 125 -0.94 -12.89 -10.12
N ARG A 126 -0.78 -11.63 -9.68
CA ARG A 126 -0.44 -11.25 -8.29
C ARG A 126 -1.63 -10.72 -7.49
N VAL A 127 -2.80 -10.62 -8.09
CA VAL A 127 -3.99 -10.00 -7.49
C VAL A 127 -5.05 -11.06 -7.18
N LEU A 128 -5.47 -11.15 -5.90
CA LEU A 128 -6.55 -12.02 -5.44
C LEU A 128 -7.94 -11.39 -5.64
N GLY A 129 -8.00 -10.06 -5.59
CA GLY A 129 -9.22 -9.28 -5.70
C GLY A 129 -8.94 -7.79 -5.51
N MET A 130 -9.91 -6.95 -5.87
CA MET A 130 -9.78 -5.50 -5.80
C MET A 130 -10.99 -4.87 -5.13
N ILE A 131 -10.73 -3.94 -4.21
CA ILE A 131 -11.75 -3.11 -3.56
C ILE A 131 -11.45 -1.66 -3.95
N LEU A 132 -12.28 -1.11 -4.83
CA LEU A 132 -12.05 0.20 -5.45
C LEU A 132 -13.12 1.20 -5.03
N ARG A 133 -12.73 2.46 -4.81
CA ARG A 133 -13.65 3.54 -4.41
C ARG A 133 -13.32 4.86 -5.07
N GLY A 134 -14.33 5.52 -5.65
CA GLY A 134 -14.17 6.84 -6.28
C GLY A 134 -13.16 6.78 -7.42
N ILE A 135 -13.57 6.17 -8.53
CA ILE A 135 -12.72 5.86 -9.69
C ILE A 135 -12.38 7.16 -10.44
N PHE A 136 -11.10 7.31 -10.82
CA PHE A 136 -10.56 8.38 -11.66
C PHE A 136 -9.59 7.80 -12.68
#